data_AF-A0AB38DXC4-F1
#
_entry.id   AF-A0AB38DXC4-F1
#
_cell.length_a   1.000
_cell.length_b   1.000
_cell.length_c   1.000
_cell.angle_alpha   90.00
_cell.angle_beta   90.00
_cell.angle_gamma   90.00
#
_symmetry.space_group_name_H-M   'P 1'
#
loop_
_entity.id
_entity.type
_entity.pdbx_description
1 polymer ?
#
loop_
_entity_poly.entity_id
_entity_poly.type
_entity_poly.pdbx_seq_one_letter_code
_entity_poly.pdbx_strand_id
1 'polypeptide(L)' 'MKVEQFWNKAFLAALTRLSAEEAKAEADKATELCIGHWQRHELHWAPLSVPKWKDQDISRVPRQIKE' A
#
# COMPACT_ATOMS: atom_id res chain seq x y z
N MET A 1 -0.59 8.81 -5.29
CA MET A 1 0.52 9.05 -6.24
C MET A 1 0.52 7.92 -7.27
N LYS A 2 0.78 8.18 -8.56
CA LYS A 2 0.86 7.08 -9.55
C LYS A 2 2.19 6.33 -9.38
N VAL A 3 2.17 5.00 -9.50
CA VAL A 3 3.36 4.14 -9.34
C VAL A 3 4.48 4.54 -10.30
N GLU A 4 4.11 4.87 -11.55
CA GLU A 4 5.04 5.35 -12.58
C GLU A 4 5.82 6.61 -12.18
N GLN A 5 5.14 7.57 -11.53
CA GLN A 5 5.77 8.81 -11.08
C GLN A 5 6.73 8.57 -9.91
N PHE A 6 6.44 7.59 -9.05
CA PHE A 6 7.36 7.17 -7.99
C PHE A 6 8.62 6.57 -8.59
N TRP A 7 8.42 5.62 -9.50
CA TRP A 7 9.50 4.87 -10.13
C TRP A 7 10.45 5.80 -10.88
N ASN A 8 9.93 6.74 -11.67
CA ASN A 8 10.75 7.74 -12.37
C ASN A 8 11.60 8.58 -11.43
N LYS A 9 11.06 8.99 -10.27
CA LYS A 9 11.82 9.75 -9.27
C LYS A 9 12.88 8.90 -8.58
N ALA A 10 12.55 7.65 -8.24
CA ALA A 10 13.49 6.70 -7.65
C ALA A 10 14.65 6.40 -8.61
N PHE A 11 14.33 6.21 -9.90
CA PHE A 11 15.32 5.97 -10.95
C PHE A 11 16.25 7.17 -11.15
N LEU A 12 15.69 8.39 -11.26
CA LEU A 12 16.50 9.61 -11.37
C LEU A 12 17.41 9.82 -10.14
N ALA A 13 16.92 9.51 -8.93
CA ALA A 13 17.73 9.57 -7.72
C ALA A 13 18.82 8.48 -7.65
N ALA A 14 18.57 7.31 -8.23
CA ALA A 14 19.58 6.25 -8.29
C ALA A 14 20.66 6.53 -9.35
N LEU A 15 20.30 7.18 -10.47
CA LEU A 15 21.24 7.58 -11.51
C LEU A 15 22.31 8.58 -11.05
N THR A 16 22.12 9.28 -9.94
CA THR A 16 23.16 10.18 -9.41
C THR A 16 24.35 9.43 -8.79
N ARG A 17 24.21 8.13 -8.55
CA ARG A 17 25.21 7.31 -7.82
C ARG A 17 25.59 6.00 -8.50
N LEU A 18 24.76 5.48 -9.41
CA LEU A 18 24.89 4.15 -9.99
C LEU A 18 24.78 4.19 -11.51
N SER A 19 25.26 3.12 -12.16
CA SER A 19 25.06 2.90 -13.59
C SER A 19 23.56 2.68 -13.90
N ALA A 20 23.16 2.87 -15.16
CA ALA A 20 21.74 2.80 -15.53
C ALA A 20 21.08 1.44 -15.24
N GLU A 21 21.83 0.33 -15.38
CA GLU A 21 21.32 -1.01 -15.08
C GLU A 21 21.08 -1.23 -13.59
N GLU A 22 22.03 -0.79 -12.75
CA GLU A 22 21.91 -0.90 -11.29
C GLU A 22 20.86 0.06 -10.73
N ALA A 23 20.76 1.27 -11.29
CA ALA A 23 19.76 2.25 -10.93
C ALA A 23 18.33 1.75 -11.19
N LYS A 24 18.14 0.98 -12.27
CA LYS A 24 16.86 0.32 -12.57
C LYS A 24 16.51 -0.71 -11.49
N ALA A 25 17.44 -1.60 -11.17
CA ALA A 25 17.23 -2.63 -10.15
C ALA A 25 16.89 -2.02 -8.77
N GLU A 26 17.54 -0.91 -8.41
CA GLU A 26 17.25 -0.23 -7.14
C GLU A 26 15.92 0.52 -7.15
N ALA A 27 15.52 1.12 -8.27
CA ALA A 27 14.21 1.74 -8.42
C ALA A 27 13.06 0.71 -8.37
N ASP A 28 13.24 -0.46 -9.01
CA ASP A 28 12.29 -1.57 -8.95
C ASP A 28 12.09 -2.03 -7.50
N LYS A 29 13.19 -2.29 -6.78
CA LYS A 29 13.16 -2.70 -5.37
C LYS A 29 12.53 -1.66 -4.46
N ALA A 30 12.83 -0.37 -4.67
CA ALA A 30 12.22 0.72 -3.91
C ALA A 30 10.69 0.78 -4.13
N THR A 31 10.24 0.51 -5.36
CA THR A 31 8.83 0.52 -5.73
C THR A 31 8.07 -0.63 -5.06
N GLU A 32 8.63 -1.84 -5.07
CA GLU A 32 8.05 -2.99 -4.36
C GLU A 32 7.91 -2.73 -2.85
N LEU A 33 8.95 -2.16 -2.22
CA LEU A 33 8.92 -1.81 -0.80
C LEU A 33 7.84 -0.77 -0.49
N CYS A 34 7.69 0.24 -1.35
CA CYS A 34 6.68 1.27 -1.17
C CYS A 34 5.25 0.71 -1.31
N ILE A 35 5.01 -0.16 -2.30
CA ILE A 35 3.72 -0.84 -2.48
C ILE A 35 3.41 -1.69 -1.25
N GLY A 36 4.37 -2.50 -0.78
CA GLY A 36 4.18 -3.34 0.41
C GLY A 36 3.94 -2.53 1.69
N HIS A 37 4.56 -1.36 1.81
CA HIS A 37 4.28 -0.43 2.91
C HIS A 37 2.85 0.11 2.84
N TRP A 38 2.39 0.58 1.67
CA TRP A 38 1.02 1.08 1.52
C TRP A 38 -0.04 0.03 1.75
N GLN A 39 0.14 -1.19 1.23
CA GLN A 39 -0.80 -2.29 1.46
C GLN A 39 -0.90 -2.67 2.94
N ARG A 40 0.23 -2.70 3.65
CA ARG A 40 0.22 -2.94 5.11
C ARG A 40 -0.45 -1.80 5.87
N HIS A 41 -0.26 -0.57 5.43
CA HIS A 41 -0.80 0.60 6.09
C HIS A 41 -2.30 0.82 5.81
N GLU A 42 -2.80 0.38 4.66
CA GLU A 42 -4.22 0.37 4.31
C GLU A 42 -5.04 -0.41 5.34
N LEU A 43 -4.53 -1.55 5.81
CA LEU A 43 -5.16 -2.36 6.85
C LEU A 43 -5.16 -1.68 8.24
N HIS A 44 -4.25 -0.74 8.48
CA HIS A 44 -4.14 0.01 9.74
C HIS A 44 -4.95 1.30 9.76
N TRP A 45 -5.17 1.91 8.58
CA TRP A 45 -5.88 3.18 8.42
C TRP A 45 -7.33 3.05 8.03
N ALA A 46 -7.77 1.89 7.53
CA ALA A 46 -9.19 1.59 7.47
C ALA A 46 -9.72 1.69 8.90
N PRO A 47 -10.60 2.67 9.23
CA PRO A 47 -11.38 2.54 10.44
C PRO A 47 -11.99 1.14 10.37
N LEU A 48 -11.92 0.39 11.46
CA LEU A 48 -12.90 -0.66 11.71
C LEU A 48 -14.25 0.07 11.72
N SER A 49 -14.78 0.36 10.53
CA SER A 49 -16.07 0.98 10.35
C SER A 49 -17.02 -0.12 10.76
N VAL A 50 -17.29 -0.18 12.06
CA VAL A 50 -18.41 -0.92 12.59
C VAL A 50 -19.59 -0.34 11.82
N PRO A 51 -20.23 -1.11 10.93
CA PRO A 51 -21.35 -0.60 10.16
C PRO A 51 -22.34 0.00 11.15
N LYS A 52 -22.76 1.24 10.91
CA LYS A 52 -23.71 1.91 11.81
C LYS A 52 -24.90 0.98 11.98
N TRP A 53 -25.45 0.90 13.19
CA TRP A 53 -26.58 0.02 13.49
C TRP A 53 -27.72 0.09 12.48
N LYS A 54 -28.01 1.29 11.97
CA LYS A 54 -29.04 1.55 10.94
C LYS A 54 -28.72 0.97 9.54
N ASP A 55 -27.45 0.70 9.26
CA ASP A 55 -26.94 0.21 7.98
C ASP A 55 -26.62 -1.31 8.06
N GLN A 56 -26.89 -1.95 9.21
CA GLN A 56 -26.78 -3.40 9.36
C GLN A 56 -28.06 -4.08 8.86
N ASP A 57 -27.90 -5.03 7.95
CA ASP A 57 -28.99 -5.90 7.55
C ASP A 57 -29.34 -6.84 8.71
N ILE A 58 -30.48 -6.58 9.36
CA ILE A 58 -31.00 -7.35 10.49
C ILE A 58 -31.29 -8.82 10.15
N SER A 59 -31.35 -9.18 8.87
CA SER A 59 -31.48 -10.58 8.43
C SER A 59 -30.16 -11.36 8.53
N ARG A 60 -29.03 -10.67 8.70
CA ARG A 60 -27.69 -11.25 8.69
C ARG A 60 -27.06 -11.19 10.09
N VAL A 61 -27.11 -12.31 10.80
CA VAL A 61 -26.48 -12.45 12.13
C VAL A 61 -24.95 -12.32 12.00
N PRO A 62 -24.30 -11.34 12.66
CA PRO A 62 -22.86 -11.21 12.63
C PRO A 62 -22.18 -12.42 13.29
N ARG A 63 -21.16 -12.99 12.64
CA ARG A 63 -20.32 -14.02 13.26
C ARG A 63 -19.46 -13.35 14.33
N GLN A 64 -19.66 -13.73 15.59
CA GLN A 64 -18.82 -13.28 16.69
C GLN A 64 -17.39 -13.83 16.49
N ILE A 65 -16.43 -12.93 16.30
CA ILE A 65 -15.02 -13.26 16.45
C ILE A 65 -14.76 -13.20 17.96
N LYS A 66 -14.49 -14.35 18.59
CA LYS A 66 -14.05 -14.39 19.99
C LYS A 66 -12.59 -13.93 20.04
N GLU A 67 -12.32 -12.98 20.93
CA GLU A 67 -10.97 -12.53 21.31
C GLU A 67 -10.13 -13.67 21.91
#